data_AF-A0A845X0H8-F1
#
_entry.id   AF-A0A845X0H8-F1
#
_cell.length_a   1.000
_cell.length_b   1.000
_cell.length_c   1.000
_cell.angle_alpha   90.00
_cell.angle_beta   90.00
_cell.angle_gamma   90.00
#
_symmetry.space_group_name_H-M   'P 1'
#
loop_
_entity.id
_entity.type
_entity.pdbx_description
1 polymer ?
#
loop_
_entity_poly.entity_id
_entity_poly.type
_entity_poly.pdbx_seq_one_letter_code
_entity_poly.pdbx_strand_id
1 'polypeptide(L)'
;MKLQELKVRTQELWNYSHKSHGAIAIPSDFKPELRHFGDLRRKTTWAKAYCHFYARQIHDCCLDAFTVPLSLSLPETDWRYPYHEAIFDEFMKLPGGLALLREGLEQLFIDPDYCTPEEREEGYRVLGLVQGQASRGVGRLSDEFIRRLAGATAGT
;
A
#
# COMPACT_ATOMS: atom_id res chain seq x y z
N MET A 1 14.63 -8.72 0.70
CA MET A 1 15.07 -8.72 2.11
C MET A 1 15.42 -10.11 2.66
N LYS A 2 16.43 -10.17 3.54
CA LYS A 2 16.73 -11.36 4.38
C LYS A 2 15.76 -11.43 5.58
N LEU A 3 15.66 -12.58 6.25
CA LEU A 3 14.72 -12.76 7.37
C LEU A 3 14.99 -11.79 8.53
N GLN A 4 16.24 -11.60 8.93
CA GLN A 4 16.56 -10.72 10.07
C GLN A 4 16.20 -9.26 9.79
N GLU A 5 16.50 -8.79 8.58
CA GLU A 5 16.11 -7.46 8.12
C GLU A 5 14.59 -7.29 8.12
N LEU A 6 13.85 -8.29 7.61
CA LEU A 6 12.39 -8.27 7.61
C LEU A 6 11.81 -8.18 9.03
N LYS A 7 12.42 -8.85 10.01
CA LYS A 7 12.02 -8.74 11.43
C LYS A 7 12.18 -7.33 11.97
N VAL A 8 13.33 -6.71 11.72
CA VAL A 8 13.63 -5.34 12.15
C VAL A 8 12.63 -4.36 11.53
N ARG A 9 12.46 -4.40 10.20
CA ARG A 9 11.51 -3.53 9.49
C ARG A 9 10.07 -3.71 9.94
N THR A 10 9.64 -4.95 10.16
CA THR A 10 8.29 -5.24 10.69
C THR A 10 8.10 -4.63 12.07
N GLN A 11 9.11 -4.71 12.94
CA GLN A 11 9.05 -4.12 14.27
C GLN A 11 9.02 -2.58 14.23
N GLU A 12 9.81 -1.97 13.34
CA GLU A 12 9.79 -0.52 13.09
C GLU A 12 8.38 -0.04 12.70
N LEU A 13 7.75 -0.72 11.74
CA LEU A 13 6.39 -0.41 11.29
C LEU A 13 5.33 -0.65 12.37
N TRP A 14 5.45 -1.75 13.12
CA TRP A 14 4.55 -2.04 14.24
C TRP A 14 4.59 -0.95 15.32
N ASN A 15 5.81 -0.53 15.70
CA ASN A 15 6.01 0.57 16.63
C ASN A 15 5.41 1.88 16.10
N TYR A 16 5.58 2.13 14.79
CA TYR A 16 5.02 3.32 14.15
C TYR A 16 3.49 3.31 14.21
N SER A 17 2.86 2.20 13.83
CA SER A 17 1.39 2.06 13.82
C SER A 17 0.79 2.25 15.21
N HIS A 18 1.44 1.77 16.27
CA HIS A 18 0.94 2.00 17.63
C HIS A 18 1.03 3.49 18.03
N LYS A 19 2.17 4.14 17.71
CA LYS A 19 2.36 5.57 18.00
C LYS A 19 1.36 6.45 17.25
N SER A 20 1.07 6.17 15.98
CA SER A 20 0.15 6.97 15.17
C SER A 20 -1.29 6.95 15.70
N HIS A 21 -1.70 5.85 16.35
CA HIS A 21 -3.03 5.73 16.98
C HIS A 21 -3.07 6.19 18.45
N GLY A 22 -2.00 6.84 18.95
CA GLY A 22 -1.91 7.25 20.35
C GLY A 22 -1.84 6.09 21.34
N ALA A 23 -1.58 4.86 20.86
CA ALA A 23 -1.40 3.68 21.69
C ALA A 23 0.06 3.57 22.16
N ILE A 24 0.25 3.17 23.41
CA ILE A 24 1.57 2.83 23.91
C ILE A 24 1.94 1.44 23.36
N ALA A 25 2.93 1.39 22.49
CA ALA A 25 3.50 0.14 22.01
C ALA A 25 4.18 -0.59 23.18
N ILE A 26 3.55 -1.64 23.71
CA ILE A 26 4.15 -2.46 24.76
C ILE A 26 4.98 -3.56 24.10
N PRO A 27 6.31 -3.61 24.26
CA PRO A 27 7.15 -4.56 23.54
C PRO A 27 6.78 -6.04 23.74
N SER A 28 6.12 -6.38 24.85
CA SER A 28 5.59 -7.72 25.11
C SER A 28 4.53 -8.16 24.11
N ASP A 29 3.82 -7.21 23.51
CA ASP A 29 2.62 -7.47 22.70
C ASP A 29 2.96 -7.71 21.23
N PHE A 30 4.14 -7.27 20.80
CA PHE A 30 4.61 -7.41 19.43
C PHE A 30 4.57 -8.85 18.91
N LYS A 31 5.20 -9.80 19.64
CA LYS A 31 5.23 -11.20 19.20
C LYS A 31 3.85 -11.87 19.25
N PRO A 32 3.03 -11.69 20.31
CA PRO A 32 1.62 -12.11 20.31
C PRO A 32 0.84 -11.62 19.09
N GLU A 33 0.93 -10.34 18.74
CA GLU A 33 0.23 -9.79 17.59
C GLU A 33 0.72 -10.42 16.28
N LEU A 34 2.04 -10.58 16.13
CA LEU A 34 2.61 -11.22 14.94
C LEU A 34 2.17 -12.67 14.72
N ARG A 35 1.75 -13.39 15.76
CA ARG A 35 1.27 -14.77 15.62
C ARG A 35 -0.04 -14.87 14.86
N HIS A 36 -0.82 -13.79 14.75
CA HIS A 36 -2.02 -13.75 13.90
C HIS A 36 -1.68 -13.95 12.42
N PHE A 37 -0.45 -13.63 12.01
CA PHE A 37 0.05 -13.84 10.65
C PHE A 37 0.69 -15.24 10.44
N GLY A 38 0.86 -16.04 11.51
CA GLY A 38 1.35 -17.41 11.48
C GLY A 38 2.58 -17.71 12.35
N ASP A 39 3.41 -18.67 11.90
CA ASP A 39 4.59 -19.15 12.64
C ASP A 39 5.78 -18.20 12.51
N LEU A 40 6.23 -17.63 13.65
CA LEU A 40 7.34 -16.67 13.74
C LEU A 40 8.72 -17.22 13.31
N ARG A 41 8.84 -18.52 13.04
CA ARG A 41 10.06 -19.11 12.45
C ARG A 41 10.08 -18.97 10.93
N ARG A 42 8.93 -18.73 10.29
CA ARG A 42 8.79 -18.70 8.83
C ARG A 42 8.91 -17.28 8.29
N LYS A 43 9.74 -17.08 7.25
CA LYS A 43 9.88 -15.80 6.56
C LYS A 43 8.56 -15.26 6.00
N THR A 44 7.67 -16.16 5.57
CA THR A 44 6.36 -15.80 5.01
C THR A 44 5.46 -15.11 6.04
N THR A 45 5.51 -15.51 7.32
CA THR A 45 4.76 -14.85 8.40
C THR A 45 5.23 -13.42 8.60
N TRP A 46 6.55 -13.20 8.63
CA TRP A 46 7.12 -11.86 8.72
C TRP A 46 6.81 -11.00 7.49
N ALA A 47 6.77 -11.60 6.30
CA ALA A 47 6.42 -10.87 5.08
C ALA A 47 4.97 -10.40 5.11
N LYS A 48 4.04 -11.26 5.54
CA LYS A 48 2.62 -10.89 5.70
C LYS A 48 2.44 -9.75 6.69
N ALA A 49 3.05 -9.87 7.87
CA ALA A 49 3.00 -8.84 8.88
C ALA A 49 3.60 -7.50 8.39
N TYR A 50 4.75 -7.56 7.71
CA TYR A 50 5.37 -6.39 7.09
C TYR A 50 4.41 -5.70 6.13
N CYS A 51 3.79 -6.45 5.21
CA CYS A 51 2.85 -5.89 4.23
C CYS A 51 1.64 -5.24 4.92
N HIS A 52 1.12 -5.89 5.98
CA HIS A 52 0.02 -5.37 6.77
C HIS A 52 0.36 -4.02 7.43
N PHE A 53 1.45 -3.94 8.20
CA PHE A 53 1.81 -2.69 8.87
C PHE A 53 2.25 -1.60 7.89
N TYR A 54 2.88 -1.97 6.78
CA TYR A 54 3.25 -1.01 5.74
C TYR A 54 2.02 -0.43 5.05
N ALA A 55 1.03 -1.27 4.70
CA ALA A 55 -0.24 -0.80 4.15
C ALA A 55 -0.97 0.13 5.13
N ARG A 56 -1.00 -0.20 6.42
CA ARG A 56 -1.53 0.69 7.46
C ARG A 56 -0.78 2.00 7.55
N GLN A 57 0.54 1.98 7.46
CA GLN A 57 1.32 3.21 7.44
C GLN A 57 0.94 4.11 6.26
N ILE A 58 0.78 3.57 5.04
CA ILE A 58 0.32 4.36 3.89
C ILE A 58 -1.04 5.01 4.20
N HIS A 59 -1.96 4.22 4.75
CA HIS A 59 -3.31 4.67 5.07
C HIS A 59 -3.33 5.74 6.18
N ASP A 60 -2.65 5.49 7.29
CA ASP A 60 -2.71 6.33 8.49
C ASP A 60 -1.88 7.61 8.34
N CYS A 61 -0.87 7.61 7.46
CA CYS A 61 -0.02 8.78 7.17
C CYS A 61 -0.48 9.58 5.95
N CYS A 62 -1.57 9.18 5.31
CA CYS A 62 -2.09 9.88 4.15
C CYS A 62 -2.60 11.26 4.57
N LEU A 63 -1.83 12.30 4.25
CA LEU A 63 -2.25 13.70 4.40
C LEU A 63 -3.07 14.18 3.19
N ASP A 64 -2.82 13.59 2.03
CA ASP A 64 -3.50 13.88 0.77
C ASP A 64 -3.62 12.60 -0.08
N ALA A 65 -4.77 12.41 -0.72
CA ALA A 65 -5.14 11.15 -1.36
C ALA A 65 -4.20 10.77 -2.52
N PHE A 66 -3.67 11.73 -3.28
CA PHE A 66 -2.74 11.45 -4.40
C PHE A 66 -1.44 10.79 -3.93
N THR A 67 -1.04 10.98 -2.67
CA THR A 67 0.15 10.33 -2.12
C THR A 67 -0.01 8.81 -1.97
N VAL A 68 -1.24 8.30 -1.94
CA VAL A 68 -1.55 6.87 -1.84
C VAL A 68 -1.11 6.10 -3.09
N PRO A 69 -1.58 6.44 -4.32
CA PRO A 69 -1.10 5.75 -5.52
C PRO A 69 0.41 5.89 -5.71
N LEU A 70 1.02 7.03 -5.35
CA LEU A 70 2.49 7.18 -5.38
C LEU A 70 3.19 6.23 -4.40
N SER A 71 2.69 6.11 -3.17
CA SER A 71 3.24 5.22 -2.15
C SER A 71 3.11 3.73 -2.50
N LEU A 72 2.12 3.39 -3.34
CA LEU A 72 1.89 2.05 -3.87
C LEU A 72 2.67 1.80 -5.19
N SER A 73 3.13 2.86 -5.87
CA SER A 73 3.92 2.84 -7.11
C SER A 73 5.41 2.53 -6.90
N LEU A 74 5.71 1.42 -6.23
CA LEU A 74 7.08 1.00 -5.96
C LEU A 74 7.82 0.65 -7.27
N PRO A 75 9.02 1.23 -7.55
CA PRO A 75 9.81 0.86 -8.71
C PRO A 75 10.46 -0.52 -8.52
N GLU A 76 10.79 -1.22 -9.62
CA GLU A 76 11.40 -2.57 -9.57
C GLU A 76 12.74 -2.62 -8.84
N THR A 77 13.45 -1.49 -8.82
CA THR A 77 14.71 -1.31 -8.11
C THR A 77 14.53 -1.15 -6.60
N ASP A 78 13.30 -0.94 -6.12
CA ASP A 78 13.00 -0.83 -4.70
C ASP A 78 13.04 -2.20 -4.03
N TRP A 79 13.69 -2.28 -2.87
CA TRP A 79 13.79 -3.52 -2.10
C TRP A 79 12.42 -4.04 -1.60
N ARG A 80 11.40 -3.18 -1.57
CA ARG A 80 9.99 -3.49 -1.25
C ARG A 80 9.23 -4.06 -2.45
N TYR A 81 9.73 -3.89 -3.68
CA TYR A 81 9.04 -4.33 -4.89
C TYR A 81 8.56 -5.79 -4.84
N PRO A 82 9.31 -6.78 -4.31
CA PRO A 82 8.80 -8.16 -4.20
C PRO A 82 7.55 -8.34 -3.33
N TYR A 83 7.13 -7.30 -2.61
CA TYR A 83 5.99 -7.29 -1.70
C TYR A 83 4.86 -6.35 -2.18
N HIS A 84 5.03 -5.65 -3.31
CA HIS A 84 4.13 -4.58 -3.74
C HIS A 84 2.67 -5.04 -3.90
N GLU A 85 2.43 -6.20 -4.52
CA GLU A 85 1.07 -6.75 -4.63
C GLU A 85 0.46 -7.07 -3.27
N ALA A 86 1.23 -7.67 -2.36
CA ALA A 86 0.75 -8.03 -1.03
C ALA A 86 0.49 -6.80 -0.15
N ILE A 87 1.30 -5.75 -0.28
CA ILE A 87 1.07 -4.44 0.35
C ILE A 87 -0.24 -3.84 -0.16
N PHE A 88 -0.41 -3.83 -1.48
CA PHE A 88 -1.61 -3.30 -2.12
C PHE A 88 -2.86 -4.07 -1.68
N ASP A 89 -2.81 -5.40 -1.68
CA ASP A 89 -3.91 -6.24 -1.24
C ASP A 89 -4.27 -6.00 0.24
N GLU A 90 -3.30 -5.79 1.13
CA GLU A 90 -3.54 -5.40 2.52
C GLU A 90 -4.16 -4.01 2.62
N PHE A 91 -3.69 -3.05 1.81
CA PHE A 91 -4.25 -1.69 1.76
C PHE A 91 -5.73 -1.70 1.35
N MET A 92 -6.09 -2.52 0.36
CA MET A 92 -7.48 -2.65 -0.10
C MET A 92 -8.44 -3.23 0.95
N LYS A 93 -7.92 -3.90 1.99
CA LYS A 93 -8.73 -4.44 3.11
C LYS A 93 -8.98 -3.40 4.20
N LEU A 94 -8.27 -2.27 4.18
CA LEU A 94 -8.42 -1.24 5.20
C LEU A 94 -9.74 -0.49 5.00
N PRO A 95 -10.42 -0.09 6.10
CA PRO A 95 -11.63 0.73 6.02
C PRO A 95 -11.37 2.01 5.22
N GLY A 96 -12.14 2.24 4.15
CA GLY A 96 -11.97 3.42 3.30
C GLY A 96 -10.82 3.36 2.30
N GLY A 97 -9.95 2.33 2.33
CA GLY A 97 -8.79 2.22 1.44
C GLY A 97 -9.14 2.29 -0.05
N LEU A 98 -10.23 1.65 -0.47
CA LEU A 98 -10.71 1.74 -1.87
C LEU A 98 -11.16 3.16 -2.25
N ALA A 99 -11.84 3.87 -1.35
CA ALA A 99 -12.28 5.24 -1.61
C ALA A 99 -11.09 6.18 -1.70
N LEU A 100 -10.12 6.02 -0.79
CA LEU A 100 -8.89 6.82 -0.75
C LEU A 100 -8.01 6.58 -2.00
N LEU A 101 -7.85 5.32 -2.42
CA LEU A 101 -7.15 5.01 -3.66
C LEU A 101 -7.84 5.63 -4.87
N ARG A 102 -9.17 5.55 -4.93
CA ARG A 102 -9.96 6.12 -6.02
C ARG A 102 -9.72 7.63 -6.11
N GLU A 103 -9.86 8.34 -4.99
CA GLU A 103 -9.66 9.79 -4.92
C GLU A 103 -8.25 10.18 -5.35
N GLY A 104 -7.23 9.46 -4.86
CA GLY A 104 -5.84 9.72 -5.26
C GLY A 104 -5.58 9.49 -6.75
N LEU A 105 -6.21 8.48 -7.36
CA LEU A 105 -6.13 8.24 -8.80
C LEU A 105 -6.86 9.31 -9.62
N GLU A 106 -7.98 9.85 -9.10
CA GLU A 106 -8.69 10.97 -9.71
C GLU A 106 -7.81 12.23 -9.70
N GLN A 107 -7.22 12.58 -8.56
CA GLN A 107 -6.29 13.70 -8.42
C GLN A 107 -5.08 13.55 -9.35
N LEU A 108 -4.49 12.35 -9.45
CA LEU A 108 -3.23 12.17 -10.18
C LEU A 108 -3.39 12.20 -11.70
N PHE A 109 -4.47 11.60 -12.23
CA PHE A 109 -4.63 11.36 -13.66
C PHE A 109 -5.78 12.11 -14.32
N ILE A 110 -6.76 12.59 -13.56
CA ILE A 110 -7.97 13.21 -14.12
C ILE A 110 -7.95 14.71 -13.90
N ASP A 111 -7.46 15.16 -12.75
CA ASP A 111 -7.21 16.58 -12.48
C ASP A 111 -5.85 16.99 -13.06
N PRO A 112 -5.80 17.79 -14.14
CA PRO A 112 -4.55 18.14 -14.79
C PRO A 112 -3.66 19.05 -13.92
N ASP A 113 -4.25 19.79 -12.97
CA ASP A 113 -3.60 20.86 -12.21
C ASP A 113 -3.22 20.45 -10.78
N TYR A 114 -3.61 19.25 -10.33
CA TYR A 114 -3.38 18.80 -8.95
C TYR A 114 -1.93 18.35 -8.69
N CYS A 115 -1.35 17.61 -9.64
CA CYS A 115 -0.03 16.99 -9.50
C CYS A 115 0.93 17.43 -10.60
N THR A 116 2.24 17.37 -10.32
CA THR A 116 3.26 17.65 -11.33
C THR A 116 3.32 16.52 -12.38
N PRO A 117 3.86 16.79 -13.59
CA PRO A 117 4.09 15.74 -14.58
C PRO A 117 4.94 14.57 -14.04
N GLU A 118 5.93 14.85 -13.20
CA GLU A 118 6.81 13.84 -12.61
C GLU A 118 6.06 12.93 -11.63
N GLU A 119 5.19 13.50 -10.79
CA GLU A 119 4.32 12.73 -9.89
C GLU A 119 3.37 11.84 -10.68
N ARG A 120 2.78 12.37 -11.76
CA ARG A 120 1.91 11.60 -12.65
C ARG A 120 2.64 10.44 -13.31
N GLU A 121 3.87 10.67 -13.76
CA GLU A 121 4.72 9.63 -14.35
C GLU A 121 5.05 8.52 -13.33
N GLU A 122 5.39 8.89 -12.10
CA GLU A 122 5.61 7.94 -11.01
C GLU A 122 4.36 7.10 -10.72
N GLY A 123 3.19 7.74 -10.76
CA GLY A 123 1.89 7.11 -10.56
C GLY A 123 1.57 5.97 -11.51
N TYR A 124 2.12 5.94 -12.73
CA TYR A 124 1.71 4.95 -13.74
C TYR A 124 1.93 3.50 -13.29
N ARG A 125 2.89 3.26 -12.40
CA ARG A 125 3.20 1.93 -11.87
C ARG A 125 2.03 1.32 -11.10
N VAL A 126 1.22 2.12 -10.40
CA VAL A 126 0.06 1.62 -9.65
C VAL A 126 -1.04 1.06 -10.56
N LEU A 127 -1.08 1.45 -11.85
CA LEU A 127 -2.14 0.99 -12.75
C LEU A 127 -2.06 -0.52 -12.98
N GLY A 128 -0.87 -1.12 -13.00
CA GLY A 128 -0.71 -2.57 -13.07
C GLY A 128 -1.31 -3.28 -11.85
N LEU A 129 -1.14 -2.69 -10.66
CA LEU A 129 -1.76 -3.18 -9.42
C LEU A 129 -3.29 -3.07 -9.49
N VAL A 130 -3.82 -1.94 -9.95
CA VAL A 130 -5.27 -1.72 -10.13
C VAL A 130 -5.88 -2.73 -11.11
N GLN A 131 -5.25 -2.95 -12.26
CA GLN A 131 -5.72 -3.91 -13.26
C GLN A 131 -5.71 -5.35 -12.73
N GLY A 132 -4.71 -5.70 -11.91
CA GLY A 132 -4.62 -7.01 -11.27
C GLY A 132 -5.58 -7.25 -10.10
N GLN A 133 -6.36 -6.25 -9.66
CA GLN A 133 -7.30 -6.41 -8.53
C GLN A 133 -8.30 -7.56 -8.74
N ALA A 134 -8.87 -7.64 -9.95
CA ALA A 134 -9.93 -8.60 -10.26
C ALA A 134 -9.46 -10.05 -10.16
N SER A 135 -8.20 -10.35 -10.49
CA SER A 135 -7.64 -11.71 -10.38
C SER A 135 -7.26 -12.08 -8.95
N ARG A 136 -7.04 -11.09 -8.06
CA ARG A 136 -6.64 -11.30 -6.66
C ARG A 136 -7.81 -11.31 -5.67
N GLY A 137 -9.01 -10.91 -6.09
CA GLY A 137 -10.23 -11.03 -5.27
C GLY A 137 -10.30 -10.07 -4.07
N VAL A 138 -9.51 -9.00 -4.08
CA VAL A 138 -9.56 -7.90 -3.10
C VAL A 138 -10.37 -6.73 -3.67
N GLY A 139 -10.83 -5.80 -2.82
CA GLY A 139 -11.70 -4.67 -3.20
C GLY A 139 -11.35 -4.06 -4.55
N ARG A 140 -12.36 -3.77 -5.37
CA ARG A 140 -12.20 -3.50 -6.81
C ARG A 140 -12.80 -2.16 -7.21
N LEU A 141 -12.04 -1.39 -7.99
CA LEU A 141 -12.54 -0.21 -8.69
C LEU A 141 -13.49 -0.62 -9.83
N SER A 142 -14.52 0.20 -10.09
CA SER A 142 -15.47 -0.14 -11.16
C SER A 142 -14.80 -0.16 -12.54
N ASP A 143 -15.29 -1.02 -13.44
CA ASP A 143 -14.76 -1.11 -14.81
C ASP A 143 -14.97 0.19 -15.60
N GLU A 144 -15.98 0.97 -15.24
CA GLU A 144 -16.17 2.32 -15.75
C GLU A 144 -15.03 3.25 -15.32
N PHE A 145 -14.67 3.22 -14.03
CA PHE A 145 -13.58 4.04 -13.51
C PHE A 145 -12.24 3.66 -14.13
N ILE A 146 -11.95 2.36 -14.25
CA ILE A 146 -10.72 1.86 -14.88
C ILE A 146 -10.64 2.32 -16.35
N ARG A 147 -11.75 2.25 -17.11
CA ARG A 147 -11.79 2.77 -18.48
C ARG A 147 -11.57 4.28 -18.55
N ARG A 148 -12.12 5.03 -17.60
CA ARG A 148 -11.92 6.49 -17.53
C ARG A 148 -10.46 6.84 -17.25
N LEU A 149 -9.82 6.14 -16.32
CA LEU A 149 -8.38 6.27 -16.08
C LEU A 149 -7.59 5.97 -17.35
N ALA A 150 -7.84 4.83 -18.00
CA ALA A 150 -7.15 4.47 -19.23
C ALA A 150 -7.25 5.54 -20.32
N GLY A 151 -8.43 6.17 -20.47
CA GLY A 151 -8.64 7.28 -21.39
C GLY A 151 -7.83 8.53 -21.02
N ALA A 152 -7.77 8.88 -19.74
CA ALA A 152 -7.00 10.03 -19.26
C ALA A 152 -5.49 9.83 -19.45
N THR A 153 -5.01 8.60 -19.30
CA THR A 153 -3.60 8.24 -19.44
C THR A 153 -3.15 8.00 -20.88
N ALA A 154 -4.08 7.84 -21.82
CA ALA A 154 -3.76 7.64 -23.24
C ALA A 154 -3.61 8.97 -24.03
N GLY A 155 -3.92 10.11 -23.41
CA GLY A 155 -3.85 11.45 -24.01
C GLY A 155 -2.55 12.21 -23.74
N THR A 156 -1.60 11.60 -23.02
CA THR A 156 -0.23 12.11 -22.76
C THR A 156 0.79 11.33 -23.57
#